data_AF-A0A7W9L7R0-F1
#
_entry.id   AF-A0A7W9L7R0-F1
#
_cell.length_a   1.000
_cell.length_b   1.000
_cell.length_c   1.000
_cell.angle_alpha   90.00
_cell.angle_beta   90.00
_cell.angle_gamma   90.00
#
_symmetry.space_group_name_H-M   'P 1'
#
loop_
_entity.id
_entity.type
_entity.pdbx_description
1 polymer ?
#
loop_
_entity_poly.entity_id
_entity_poly.type
_entity_poly.pdbx_seq_one_letter_code
_entity_poly.pdbx_strand_id
1 'polypeptide(L)'
;MNWETGEGLIGCDDPEEVDAAFDRGEPHVGAVVIGLALNCPDVDVVAPRAIRAISSGRHELRGQGLTALSHMVRLTNQADSASVALLRPLLRDPKMREVAENYAADLWTYVPHRDLPAWLHRWSYMYLLRHKIAIWWWSITRRG
;
A
#
# COMPACT_ATOMS: atom_id res chain seq x y z
N MET A 1 -20.67 4.20 -11.43
CA MET A 1 -19.21 4.01 -11.59
C MET A 1 -18.89 4.10 -13.07
N ASN A 2 -17.94 4.96 -13.47
CA ASN A 2 -17.47 5.05 -14.85
C ASN A 2 -16.10 4.38 -14.97
N TRP A 3 -16.07 3.19 -15.57
CA TRP A 3 -14.86 2.39 -15.75
C TRP A 3 -13.94 2.87 -16.86
N GLU A 4 -14.39 3.78 -17.73
CA GLU A 4 -13.56 4.40 -18.76
C GLU A 4 -12.76 5.58 -18.18
N THR A 5 -13.43 6.41 -17.37
CA THR A 5 -12.83 7.66 -16.83
C THR A 5 -12.30 7.52 -15.39
N GLY A 6 -12.74 6.49 -14.66
CA GLY A 6 -12.44 6.31 -13.24
C GLY A 6 -13.38 7.07 -12.29
N GLU A 7 -14.37 7.79 -12.83
CA GLU A 7 -15.29 8.60 -12.02
C GLU A 7 -16.18 7.74 -11.12
N GLY A 8 -16.23 8.10 -9.83
CA GLY A 8 -17.03 7.43 -8.81
C GLY A 8 -16.44 6.10 -8.29
N LEU A 9 -15.29 5.65 -8.80
CA LEU A 9 -14.67 4.37 -8.39
C LEU A 9 -14.13 4.39 -6.96
N ILE A 10 -13.62 5.53 -6.50
CA ILE A 10 -13.16 5.72 -5.11
C ILE A 10 -14.32 5.59 -4.09
N GLY A 11 -15.57 5.75 -4.52
CA GLY A 11 -16.75 5.60 -3.64
C GLY A 11 -17.22 4.16 -3.46
N CYS A 12 -16.54 3.16 -4.03
CA CYS A 12 -16.95 1.77 -3.92
C CYS A 12 -16.73 1.23 -2.50
N ASP A 13 -17.74 0.54 -1.98
CA ASP A 13 -17.75 -0.21 -0.72
C ASP A 13 -18.13 -1.69 -0.92
N ASP A 14 -18.36 -2.11 -2.16
CA ASP A 14 -18.81 -3.44 -2.53
C ASP A 14 -17.64 -4.34 -2.96
N PRO A 15 -17.27 -5.35 -2.15
CA PRO A 15 -16.19 -6.27 -2.48
C PRO A 15 -16.48 -7.17 -3.69
N GLU A 16 -17.74 -7.49 -3.99
CA GLU A 16 -18.12 -8.32 -5.13
C GLU A 16 -17.94 -7.56 -6.45
N GLU A 17 -18.26 -6.26 -6.49
CA GLU A 17 -18.01 -5.42 -7.66
C GLU A 17 -16.51 -5.29 -7.96
N VAL A 18 -15.66 -5.26 -6.93
CA VAL A 18 -14.20 -5.28 -7.11
C VAL A 18 -13.74 -6.56 -7.79
N ASP A 19 -14.25 -7.71 -7.35
CA ASP A 19 -13.90 -9.01 -7.94
C ASP A 19 -14.39 -9.11 -9.38
N ALA A 20 -15.63 -8.70 -9.64
CA ALA A 20 -16.20 -8.66 -10.98
C ALA A 20 -15.40 -7.72 -11.91
N ALA A 21 -14.93 -6.57 -11.41
CA ALA A 21 -14.10 -5.65 -12.18
C ALA A 21 -12.73 -6.23 -12.55
N PHE A 22 -12.12 -7.01 -11.64
CA PHE A 22 -10.92 -7.75 -11.98
C PHE A 22 -11.18 -8.80 -13.06
N ASP A 23 -12.30 -9.52 -12.99
CA ASP A 23 -12.67 -10.57 -13.94
C ASP A 23 -12.97 -10.00 -15.34
N ARG A 24 -13.56 -8.80 -15.40
CA ARG A 24 -13.76 -8.03 -16.64
C ARG A 24 -12.46 -7.42 -17.18
N GLY A 25 -11.39 -7.37 -16.37
CA GLY A 25 -10.13 -6.74 -16.75
C GLY A 25 -10.21 -5.23 -16.86
N GLU A 26 -11.04 -4.58 -16.03
CA GLU A 26 -11.30 -3.14 -16.12
C GLU A 26 -10.01 -2.32 -16.01
N PRO A 27 -9.88 -1.22 -16.78
CA PRO A 27 -8.65 -0.42 -16.80
C PRO A 27 -8.41 0.28 -15.46
N HIS A 28 -9.45 0.64 -14.72
CA HIS A 28 -9.33 1.38 -13.45
C HIS A 28 -9.63 0.55 -12.19
N VAL A 29 -9.54 -0.78 -12.27
CA VAL A 29 -9.81 -1.68 -11.13
C VAL A 29 -9.04 -1.31 -9.86
N GLY A 30 -7.81 -0.80 -9.97
CA GLY A 30 -7.04 -0.40 -8.78
C GLY A 30 -7.61 0.82 -8.04
N ALA A 31 -8.34 1.72 -8.72
CA ALA A 31 -9.04 2.82 -8.06
C ALA A 31 -10.18 2.29 -7.17
N VAL A 32 -10.89 1.26 -7.63
CA VAL A 32 -11.94 0.60 -6.83
C VAL A 32 -11.36 -0.17 -5.66
N VAL A 33 -10.20 -0.81 -5.81
CA VAL A 33 -9.51 -1.46 -4.68
C VAL A 33 -9.14 -0.44 -3.59
N ILE A 34 -8.70 0.77 -3.99
CA ILE A 34 -8.47 1.88 -3.04
C ILE A 34 -9.79 2.35 -2.42
N GLY A 35 -10.85 2.49 -3.22
CA GLY A 35 -12.18 2.84 -2.74
C GLY A 35 -12.68 1.86 -1.67
N LEU A 36 -12.59 0.55 -1.94
CA LEU A 36 -12.96 -0.49 -0.99
C LEU A 36 -12.19 -0.35 0.33
N ALA A 37 -10.89 -0.09 0.27
CA ALA A 37 -10.07 0.12 1.46
C ALA A 37 -10.50 1.35 2.30
N LEU A 38 -11.04 2.39 1.65
CA LEU A 38 -11.50 3.61 2.29
C LEU A 38 -12.91 3.49 2.88
N ASN A 39 -13.81 2.75 2.22
CA ASN A 39 -15.22 2.69 2.58
C ASN A 39 -15.64 1.41 3.30
N CYS A 40 -14.86 0.33 3.17
CA CYS A 40 -15.07 -0.95 3.84
C CYS A 40 -13.74 -1.43 4.47
N PRO A 41 -13.26 -0.79 5.56
CA PRO A 41 -11.97 -1.09 6.16
C PRO A 41 -12.00 -2.38 7.00
N ASP A 42 -12.14 -3.51 6.33
CA ASP A 42 -12.00 -4.86 6.87
C ASP A 42 -10.79 -5.54 6.22
N VAL A 43 -9.86 -6.03 7.03
CA VAL A 43 -8.62 -6.65 6.57
C VAL A 43 -8.90 -7.90 5.72
N ASP A 44 -9.85 -8.73 6.14
CA ASP A 44 -10.17 -9.99 5.47
C ASP A 44 -10.88 -9.75 4.12
N VAL A 45 -11.46 -8.57 3.94
CA VAL A 45 -12.10 -8.14 2.69
C VAL A 45 -11.11 -7.44 1.77
N VAL A 46 -10.34 -6.48 2.29
CA VAL A 46 -9.49 -5.61 1.48
C VAL A 46 -8.18 -6.31 1.07
N ALA A 47 -7.52 -7.01 2.00
CA ALA A 47 -6.18 -7.55 1.75
C ALA A 47 -6.12 -8.52 0.56
N PRO A 48 -7.04 -9.49 0.39
CA PRO A 48 -7.01 -10.39 -0.77
C PRO A 48 -7.08 -9.66 -2.12
N ARG A 49 -7.90 -8.61 -2.21
CA ARG A 49 -8.10 -7.81 -3.44
C ARG A 49 -6.90 -6.90 -3.72
N ALA A 50 -6.32 -6.31 -2.69
CA ALA A 50 -5.08 -5.55 -2.82
C ALA A 50 -3.88 -6.45 -3.20
N ILE A 51 -3.79 -7.65 -2.64
CA ILE A 51 -2.78 -8.66 -3.01
C ILE A 51 -2.95 -9.10 -4.48
N ARG A 52 -4.19 -9.28 -4.95
CA ARG A 52 -4.49 -9.54 -6.35
C ARG A 52 -3.99 -8.41 -7.25
N ALA A 53 -4.20 -7.15 -6.87
CA ALA A 53 -3.66 -5.98 -7.59
C ALA A 53 -2.11 -5.96 -7.62
N ILE A 54 -1.46 -6.20 -6.48
CA ILE A 54 0.01 -6.24 -6.32
C ILE A 54 0.65 -7.35 -7.16
N SER A 55 -0.06 -8.46 -7.33
CA SER A 55 0.40 -9.62 -8.10
C SER A 55 0.14 -9.47 -9.61
N SER A 56 -0.52 -8.39 -10.04
CA SER A 56 -0.76 -8.14 -11.45
C SER A 56 0.53 -7.80 -12.22
N GLY A 57 0.55 -8.02 -13.53
CA GLY A 57 1.65 -7.57 -14.40
C GLY A 57 1.64 -6.05 -14.68
N ARG A 58 0.61 -5.33 -14.24
CA ARG A 58 0.38 -3.91 -14.56
C ARG A 58 0.98 -3.02 -13.48
N HIS A 59 2.04 -2.28 -13.82
CA HIS A 59 2.80 -1.44 -12.87
C HIS A 59 1.91 -0.54 -12.01
N GLU A 60 0.99 0.21 -12.62
CA GLU A 60 0.09 1.12 -11.91
C GLU A 60 -0.83 0.38 -10.93
N LEU A 61 -1.44 -0.71 -11.36
CA LEU A 61 -2.32 -1.53 -10.53
C LEU A 61 -1.58 -2.12 -9.33
N ARG A 62 -0.32 -2.54 -9.51
CA ARG A 62 0.51 -3.01 -8.38
C ARG A 62 0.72 -1.90 -7.33
N GLY A 63 1.01 -0.69 -7.79
CA GLY A 63 1.15 0.48 -6.91
C GLY A 63 -0.15 0.83 -6.19
N GLN A 64 -1.28 0.81 -6.90
CA GLN A 64 -2.60 1.05 -6.33
C GLN A 64 -2.98 0.00 -5.27
N GLY A 65 -2.59 -1.27 -5.45
CA GLY A 65 -2.75 -2.29 -4.42
C GLY A 65 -1.97 -1.99 -3.14
N LEU A 66 -0.72 -1.52 -3.24
CA LEU A 66 0.04 -1.07 -2.07
C LEU A 66 -0.60 0.16 -1.41
N THR A 67 -1.10 1.12 -2.19
CA THR A 67 -1.84 2.28 -1.69
C THR A 67 -3.10 1.87 -0.93
N ALA A 68 -3.85 0.89 -1.44
CA ALA A 68 -5.02 0.35 -0.76
C ALA A 68 -4.65 -0.29 0.59
N LEU A 69 -3.59 -1.09 0.65
CA LEU A 69 -3.09 -1.65 1.91
C LEU A 69 -2.66 -0.56 2.91
N SER A 70 -2.03 0.51 2.44
CA SER A 70 -1.70 1.67 3.27
C SER A 70 -2.95 2.30 3.90
N HIS A 71 -4.02 2.50 3.13
CA HIS A 71 -5.29 3.00 3.66
C HIS A 71 -5.94 2.03 4.66
N MET A 72 -5.95 0.74 4.33
CA MET A 72 -6.44 -0.31 5.23
C MET A 72 -5.70 -0.29 6.57
N VAL A 73 -4.36 -0.27 6.55
CA VAL A 73 -3.54 -0.24 7.78
C VAL A 73 -3.81 1.02 8.61
N ARG A 74 -3.92 2.18 7.97
CA ARG A 74 -4.23 3.46 8.64
C ARG A 74 -5.58 3.45 9.36
N LEU A 75 -6.57 2.77 8.78
CA LEU A 75 -7.94 2.74 9.30
C LEU A 75 -8.16 1.62 10.32
N THR A 76 -7.46 0.50 10.18
CA THR A 76 -7.68 -0.71 11.00
C THR A 76 -6.61 -0.94 12.07
N ASN A 77 -5.44 -0.30 11.95
CA ASN A 77 -4.24 -0.61 12.72
C ASN A 77 -3.79 -2.08 12.64
N GLN A 78 -4.23 -2.79 11.59
CA GLN A 78 -3.98 -4.20 11.38
C GLN A 78 -3.33 -4.43 10.01
N ALA A 79 -2.61 -5.54 9.89
CA ALA A 79 -1.96 -5.94 8.66
C ALA A 79 -2.22 -7.41 8.37
N ASP A 80 -2.46 -7.72 7.10
CA ASP A 80 -2.49 -9.09 6.63
C ASP A 80 -1.06 -9.64 6.48
N SER A 81 -0.84 -10.86 6.96
CA SER A 81 0.48 -11.50 6.95
C SER A 81 1.03 -11.75 5.53
N ALA A 82 0.16 -12.06 4.55
CA ALA A 82 0.58 -12.31 3.17
C ALA A 82 1.01 -10.99 2.49
N SER A 83 0.30 -9.90 2.78
CA SER A 83 0.66 -8.57 2.32
C SER A 83 2.04 -8.11 2.84
N VAL A 84 2.34 -8.39 4.11
CA VAL A 84 3.66 -8.11 4.72
C VAL A 84 4.76 -8.99 4.12
N ALA A 85 4.46 -10.25 3.78
CA ALA A 85 5.42 -11.13 3.11
C ALA A 85 5.81 -10.61 1.71
N LEU A 86 4.86 -10.06 0.95
CA LEU A 86 5.09 -9.48 -0.37
C LEU A 86 5.90 -8.18 -0.33
N LEU A 87 5.85 -7.44 0.77
CA LEU A 87 6.56 -6.16 0.91
C LEU A 87 8.09 -6.32 0.74
N ARG A 88 8.68 -7.41 1.23
CA ARG A 88 10.13 -7.59 1.23
C ARG A 88 10.76 -7.67 -0.18
N PRO A 89 10.21 -8.42 -1.16
CA PRO A 89 10.68 -8.32 -2.55
C PRO A 89 10.32 -6.96 -3.20
N LEU A 90 9.18 -6.35 -2.87
CA LEU A 90 8.77 -5.06 -3.45
C LEU A 90 9.70 -3.90 -3.06
N LEU A 91 10.24 -3.92 -1.83
CA LEU A 91 11.26 -2.95 -1.39
C LEU A 91 12.58 -3.05 -2.19
N ARG A 92 12.81 -4.17 -2.90
CA ARG A 92 13.98 -4.37 -3.77
C ARG A 92 13.69 -4.12 -5.24
N ASP A 93 12.42 -4.07 -5.64
CA ASP A 93 11.99 -3.76 -6.99
C ASP A 93 12.12 -2.24 -7.21
N PRO A 94 13.03 -1.75 -8.07
CA PRO A 94 13.23 -0.30 -8.26
C PRO A 94 11.97 0.42 -8.72
N LYS A 95 11.06 -0.28 -9.42
CA LYS A 95 9.81 0.30 -9.91
C LYS A 95 8.76 0.44 -8.81
N MET A 96 8.77 -0.45 -7.82
CA MET A 96 7.77 -0.46 -6.73
C MET A 96 8.29 0.18 -5.45
N ARG A 97 9.61 0.41 -5.36
CA ARG A 97 10.30 0.75 -4.12
C ARG A 97 9.62 1.90 -3.38
N GLU A 98 9.37 3.03 -4.03
CA GLU A 98 8.80 4.21 -3.37
C GLU A 98 7.45 3.90 -2.70
N VAL A 99 6.53 3.27 -3.44
CA VAL A 99 5.20 2.91 -2.91
C VAL A 99 5.31 1.85 -1.82
N ALA A 100 6.26 0.91 -1.95
CA ALA A 100 6.55 -0.08 -0.93
C ALA A 100 7.14 0.55 0.35
N GLU A 101 8.00 1.55 0.23
CA GLU A 101 8.54 2.32 1.37
C GLU A 101 7.42 3.05 2.11
N ASN A 102 6.43 3.61 1.39
CA ASN A 102 5.25 4.22 2.01
C ASN A 102 4.41 3.21 2.80
N TYR A 103 4.12 2.05 2.21
CA TYR A 103 3.39 0.99 2.92
C TYR A 103 4.15 0.47 4.14
N ALA A 104 5.48 0.30 4.03
CA ALA A 104 6.33 -0.08 5.16
C ALA A 104 6.31 0.96 6.30
N ALA A 105 6.29 2.25 5.95
CA ALA A 105 6.19 3.34 6.92
C ALA A 105 4.82 3.36 7.61
N ASP A 106 3.71 3.09 6.89
CA ASP A 106 2.39 2.98 7.48
C ASP A 106 2.29 1.79 8.44
N LEU A 107 2.80 0.61 8.03
CA LEU A 107 2.89 -0.55 8.93
C LEU A 107 3.61 -0.20 10.23
N TRP A 108 4.75 0.48 10.15
CA TRP A 108 5.53 0.89 11.32
C TRP A 108 4.80 1.91 12.22
N THR A 109 3.97 2.76 11.61
CA THR A 109 3.28 3.86 12.30
C THR A 109 2.02 3.39 13.01
N TYR A 110 1.24 2.50 12.38
CA TYR A 110 -0.11 2.17 12.83
C TYR A 110 -0.25 0.78 13.45
N VAL A 111 0.52 -0.21 13.01
CA VAL A 111 0.41 -1.59 13.51
C VAL A 111 1.21 -1.74 14.80
N PRO A 112 0.68 -2.42 15.84
CA PRO A 112 1.44 -2.69 17.05
C PRO A 112 2.77 -3.41 16.74
N HIS A 113 3.88 -2.88 17.25
CA HIS A 113 5.22 -3.34 16.90
C HIS A 113 5.49 -4.82 17.22
N ARG A 114 4.79 -5.38 18.21
CA ARG A 114 4.85 -6.81 18.56
C ARG A 114 4.30 -7.73 17.46
N ASP A 115 3.44 -7.21 16.59
CA ASP A 115 2.79 -7.95 15.50
C ASP A 115 3.57 -7.79 14.17
N LEU A 116 4.60 -6.94 14.16
CA LEU A 116 5.47 -6.71 13.00
C LEU A 116 6.67 -7.68 13.00
N PRO A 117 7.08 -8.19 11.83
CA PRO A 117 8.20 -9.10 11.73
C PRO A 117 9.53 -8.37 11.99
N ALA A 118 10.48 -9.06 12.63
CA ALA A 118 11.77 -8.49 13.03
C ALA A 118 12.57 -7.82 11.90
N TRP A 119 12.43 -8.31 10.65
CA TRP A 119 13.10 -7.68 9.51
C TRP A 119 12.57 -6.27 9.23
N LEU A 120 11.28 -6.01 9.49
CA LEU A 120 10.66 -4.71 9.28
C LEU A 120 11.12 -3.72 10.35
N HIS A 121 11.30 -4.18 11.60
CA HIS A 121 11.95 -3.37 12.65
C HIS A 121 13.32 -2.87 12.23
N ARG A 122 14.18 -3.78 11.75
CA ARG A 122 15.51 -3.43 11.26
C ARG A 122 15.44 -2.48 10.07
N TRP A 123 14.53 -2.72 9.14
CA TRP A 123 14.34 -1.88 7.97
C TRP A 123 13.90 -0.46 8.36
N SER A 124 12.88 -0.33 9.21
CA SER A 124 12.34 0.96 9.67
C SER A 124 13.37 1.78 10.44
N TYR A 125 14.17 1.15 11.28
CA TYR A 125 15.28 1.83 11.96
C TYR A 125 16.29 2.43 10.96
N MET A 126 16.72 1.65 9.97
CA MET A 126 17.65 2.12 8.94
C MET A 126 17.03 3.20 8.05
N TYR A 127 15.75 3.09 7.74
CA TYR A 127 15.02 4.07 6.94
C TYR A 127 14.93 5.42 7.66
N LEU A 128 14.51 5.42 8.93
CA LEU A 128 14.44 6.63 9.76
C LEU A 128 15.82 7.27 9.96
N LEU A 129 16.87 6.46 10.16
CA LEU A 129 18.24 6.97 10.27
C LEU A 129 18.68 7.66 8.98
N ARG A 130 18.45 7.04 7.82
CA ARG A 130 18.76 7.63 6.51
C ARG A 130 18.01 8.95 6.30
N HIS A 131 16.73 9.00 6.67
CA HIS A 131 15.91 10.19 6.53
C HIS A 131 16.40 11.34 7.44
N LYS A 132 16.74 11.04 8.69
CA LYS A 132 17.34 12.01 9.62
C LYS A 132 18.68 12.56 9.10
N ILE A 133 19.54 11.71 8.57
CA ILE A 133 20.82 12.13 7.97
C ILE A 133 20.58 13.04 6.76
N ALA A 134 19.61 12.71 5.91
CA ALA A 134 19.26 13.53 4.75
C ALA A 134 18.74 14.92 5.16
N ILE A 135 17.85 14.99 6.16
CA ILE A 135 17.36 16.27 6.72
C ILE A 135 18.51 17.09 7.31
N TRP A 136 19.38 16.44 8.09
CA TRP A 136 20.55 17.11 8.69
C TRP A 136 21.49 17.67 7.62
N TRP A 137 21.81 16.90 6.58
CA TRP A 137 22.60 17.36 5.44
C TRP A 137 21.96 18.56 4.74
N TRP A 138 20.65 18.49 4.47
CA TRP A 138 19.89 19.60 3.90
C TRP A 138 19.93 20.87 4.76
N SER A 139 19.93 20.72 6.09
CA SER A 139 20.00 21.85 7.02
C SER A 139 21.37 22.53 7.05
N ILE A 140 22.44 21.80 6.72
CA ILE A 140 23.80 22.32 6.63
C ILE A 140 24.04 23.01 5.29
N THR A 141 23.58 22.42 4.19
CA THR A 141 23.82 22.94 2.82
C THR A 141 22.97 24.17 2.48
N ARG A 142 21.87 24.43 3.19
CA ARG A 142 21.06 25.67 3.05
C ARG A 142 21.53 26.85 3.92
N ARG A 143 22.53 26.67 4.78
CA ARG A 143 23.09 27.74 5.64
C ARG A 143 24.43 28.31 5.15
N GLY A 144 24.88 27.94 3.96
CA GLY A 144 26.04 28.52 3.27
C GLY A 144 25.62 29.18 1.97
#